data_AF-A0A9P8V1E7-F1
#
_entry.id   AF-A0A9P8V1E7-F1
#
_cell.length_a   1.000
_cell.length_b   1.000
_cell.length_c   1.000
_cell.angle_alpha   90.00
_cell.angle_beta   90.00
_cell.angle_gamma   90.00
#
_symmetry.space_group_name_H-M   'P 1'
#
loop_
_entity.id
_entity.type
_entity.pdbx_description
1 polymer ?
#
loop_
_entity_poly.entity_id
_entity_poly.type
_entity_poly.pdbx_seq_one_letter_code
_entity_poly.pdbx_strand_id
1 'polypeptide(L)'
;MPSQPLSQSLSIINTIEKGTGIFQQFSKLPPELRSRIWKQCLCQERMVQIELVPGSSPADMFEDEPLPQNNQEHLARNMAEAAIELSGNYFVVLRNRHEISKLFRVSVESRQAAKRFYRVQLPCYKQLGSPATEGVFYFNPELDILNINTFGQNYLLRFARMVWDHDPRRIGLVNLALLHYSLRTIFDDLWKTEDEEFMRQFLSGLRRVYLGYNGKLGRSVPTISTSCESFTASTILRSRPLMASVSRFQRQQQDPRAIESELKRVFMGVGDPRDQIYRWFRLLEHWAVECPHHEVEYRFLVTINDRRVQTHEEALASVQGQENLWKKWTKKCKKTDTPVEDPEEELPTAYGFWLFPITAFGPIPEASDNIRKKGMSKISDKIRFAPYAWKVHEALDLSGSKPELCLQSLPEASVSEKNERHRELDSQGSLKSSFSFKERRTWKCYRPSLSRRAYGFHF
;
A
#
# COMPACT_ATOMS: atom_id res chain seq x y z
N MET A 1 -33.93 -10.93 -11.37
CA MET A 1 -34.01 -10.06 -10.19
C MET A 1 -33.65 -8.64 -10.61
N PRO A 2 -34.44 -7.62 -10.26
CA PRO A 2 -34.13 -6.24 -10.63
C PRO A 2 -32.89 -5.79 -9.85
N SER A 3 -31.90 -5.28 -10.58
CA SER A 3 -30.67 -4.69 -10.03
C SER A 3 -31.02 -3.55 -9.08
N GLN A 4 -30.61 -3.65 -7.81
CA GLN A 4 -30.62 -2.50 -6.91
C GLN A 4 -29.80 -1.35 -7.53
N PRO A 5 -30.20 -0.09 -7.32
CA PRO A 5 -29.46 1.04 -7.87
C PRO A 5 -28.05 1.09 -7.25
N LEU A 6 -27.03 1.08 -8.11
CA LEU A 6 -25.59 1.14 -7.78
C LEU A 6 -25.21 2.23 -6.76
N SER A 7 -26.03 3.28 -6.62
CA SER A 7 -25.88 4.33 -5.60
C SER A 7 -25.94 3.81 -4.16
N GLN A 8 -26.68 2.73 -3.89
CA GLN A 8 -26.73 2.10 -2.56
C GLN A 8 -25.44 1.34 -2.21
N SER A 9 -24.67 0.84 -3.20
CA SER A 9 -23.40 0.12 -2.96
C SER A 9 -22.28 1.00 -2.39
N LEU A 10 -22.43 2.33 -2.47
CA LEU A 10 -21.53 3.34 -1.90
C LEU A 10 -22.05 3.99 -0.62
N SER A 11 -23.26 3.62 -0.18
CA SER A 11 -23.99 4.32 0.88
C SER A 11 -23.34 4.25 2.26
N ILE A 12 -22.35 3.36 2.49
CA ILE A 12 -21.87 3.10 3.86
C ILE A 12 -20.81 4.10 4.34
N ILE A 13 -20.05 4.82 3.49
CA ILE A 13 -18.74 5.35 3.98
C ILE A 13 -18.40 6.80 3.60
N ASN A 14 -19.13 7.44 2.68
CA ASN A 14 -18.98 8.87 2.41
C ASN A 14 -20.18 9.66 2.93
N THR A 15 -20.51 9.53 4.23
CA THR A 15 -21.27 10.59 4.90
C THR A 15 -20.34 11.80 5.00
N ILE A 16 -20.21 12.52 3.88
CA ILE A 16 -19.82 13.92 3.93
C ILE A 16 -20.96 14.54 4.71
N GLU A 17 -20.78 14.72 6.02
CA GLU A 17 -21.57 15.67 6.77
C GLU A 17 -21.39 16.99 6.03
N LYS A 18 -22.37 17.33 5.19
CA LYS A 18 -22.44 18.61 4.52
C LYS A 18 -22.73 19.62 5.63
N GLY A 19 -21.68 20.01 6.35
CA GLY A 19 -21.74 21.12 7.28
C GLY A 19 -22.32 22.29 6.53
N THR A 20 -23.37 22.90 7.09
CA THR A 20 -24.27 23.85 6.42
C THR A 20 -23.63 25.19 6.04
N GLY A 21 -22.30 25.27 5.97
CA GLY A 21 -21.58 26.48 5.60
C GLY A 21 -21.54 27.50 6.74
N ILE A 22 -20.34 28.09 6.89
CA ILE A 22 -20.04 29.36 7.55
C ILE A 22 -20.61 29.55 8.98
N PHE A 23 -19.79 29.24 9.98
CA PHE A 23 -20.05 29.66 11.37
C PHE A 23 -19.57 31.11 11.59
N GLN A 24 -20.43 32.08 11.27
CA GLN A 24 -20.15 33.53 11.36
C GLN A 24 -19.72 34.01 12.76
N GLN A 25 -20.04 33.25 13.81
CA GLN A 25 -19.71 33.60 15.18
C GLN A 25 -18.32 33.11 15.62
N PHE A 26 -17.56 32.43 14.75
CA PHE A 26 -16.26 31.88 15.13
C PHE A 26 -15.33 32.95 15.72
N SER A 27 -15.28 34.14 15.12
CA SER A 27 -14.44 35.26 15.56
C SER A 27 -14.86 35.84 16.92
N LYS A 28 -16.11 35.61 17.36
CA LYS A 28 -16.63 36.05 18.66
C LYS A 28 -16.26 35.11 19.80
N LEU A 29 -15.73 33.92 19.50
CA LEU A 29 -15.29 32.99 20.53
C LEU A 29 -14.01 33.50 21.22
N PRO A 30 -13.88 33.28 22.55
CA PRO A 30 -12.63 33.49 23.26
C PRO A 30 -11.43 32.86 22.52
N PRO A 31 -10.25 33.51 22.52
CA PRO A 31 -9.06 33.00 21.83
C PRO A 31 -8.71 31.55 22.18
N GLU A 32 -8.94 31.14 23.43
CA GLU A 32 -8.66 29.79 23.92
C GLU A 32 -9.55 28.75 23.23
N LEU A 33 -10.83 29.08 23.03
CA LEU A 33 -11.77 28.20 22.33
C LEU A 33 -11.45 28.10 20.85
N ARG A 34 -11.13 29.23 20.19
CA ARG A 34 -10.71 29.23 18.79
C ARG A 34 -9.47 28.38 18.58
N SER A 35 -8.47 28.52 19.46
CA SER A 35 -7.25 27.73 19.43
C SER A 35 -7.52 26.23 19.60
N ARG A 36 -8.40 25.84 20.54
CA ARG A 36 -8.83 24.45 20.71
C ARG A 36 -9.52 23.90 19.47
N ILE A 37 -10.40 24.68 18.83
CA ILE A 37 -11.08 24.28 17.60
C ILE A 37 -10.06 24.07 16.47
N TRP A 38 -9.11 24.99 16.27
CA TRP A 38 -8.03 24.81 15.29
C TRP A 38 -7.21 23.56 15.54
N LYS A 39 -6.82 23.30 16.79
CA LYS A 39 -6.11 22.08 17.17
C LYS A 39 -6.96 20.84 16.86
N GLN A 40 -8.23 20.83 17.22
CA GLN A 40 -9.14 19.71 16.96
C GLN A 40 -9.28 19.43 15.45
N CYS A 41 -9.40 20.46 14.62
CA CYS A 41 -9.46 20.31 13.16
C CYS A 41 -8.16 19.75 12.56
N LEU A 42 -7.02 19.90 13.25
CA LEU A 42 -5.72 19.39 12.80
C LEU A 42 -5.44 17.97 13.31
N CYS A 43 -6.03 17.58 14.44
CA CYS A 43 -5.89 16.27 15.08
C CYS A 43 -6.66 15.15 14.34
N GLN A 44 -6.39 14.98 13.05
CA GLN A 44 -6.88 13.85 12.25
C GLN A 44 -5.70 13.00 11.78
N GLU A 45 -5.84 11.69 11.90
CA GLU A 45 -4.81 10.77 11.43
C GLU A 45 -4.69 10.81 9.90
N ARG A 46 -3.44 10.72 9.44
CA ARG A 46 -3.12 10.70 8.02
C ARG A 46 -2.09 9.64 7.73
N MET A 47 -2.32 8.89 6.66
CA MET A 47 -1.33 8.01 6.04
C MET A 47 -0.79 8.71 4.80
N VAL A 48 0.44 9.20 4.90
CA VAL A 48 1.12 9.93 3.84
C VAL A 48 1.97 8.94 3.07
N GLN A 49 1.70 8.75 1.77
CA GLN A 49 2.62 8.01 0.94
C GLN A 49 3.78 8.86 0.46
N ILE A 50 4.97 8.36 0.74
CA ILE A 50 6.22 8.92 0.29
C ILE A 50 6.91 7.87 -0.56
N GLU A 51 7.46 8.31 -1.68
CA GLU A 51 8.38 7.53 -2.48
C GLU A 51 9.73 8.23 -2.49
N LEU A 52 10.77 7.48 -2.15
CA LEU A 52 12.15 7.97 -2.19
C LEU A 52 12.74 7.51 -3.52
N VAL A 53 12.81 8.45 -4.47
CA VAL A 53 13.24 8.18 -5.85
C VAL A 53 14.70 8.59 -5.99
N PRO A 54 15.61 7.68 -6.37
CA PRO A 54 16.99 8.04 -6.66
C PRO A 54 17.05 9.02 -7.84
N GLY A 55 17.86 10.06 -7.76
CA GLY A 55 18.04 10.98 -8.89
C GLY A 55 18.96 12.16 -8.56
N SER A 56 19.53 12.75 -9.61
CA SER A 56 20.37 13.95 -9.52
C SER A 56 19.63 15.19 -10.01
N SER A 57 18.65 15.01 -10.90
CA SER A 57 17.80 16.06 -11.46
C SER A 57 16.32 15.66 -11.40
N PRO A 58 15.39 16.61 -11.26
CA PRO A 58 13.95 16.34 -11.37
C PRO A 58 13.55 15.73 -12.72
N ALA A 59 14.35 15.93 -13.77
CA ALA A 59 14.14 15.30 -15.08
C ALA A 59 14.23 13.76 -15.00
N ASP A 60 15.09 13.23 -14.13
CA ASP A 60 15.34 11.80 -13.96
C ASP A 60 14.13 11.05 -13.38
N MET A 61 13.19 11.77 -12.75
CA MET A 61 12.02 11.16 -12.09
C MET A 61 10.90 10.73 -13.06
N PHE A 62 10.92 11.19 -14.31
CA PHE A 62 9.74 11.16 -15.20
C PHE A 62 9.97 10.57 -16.58
N GLU A 63 11.15 9.99 -16.83
CA GLU A 63 11.34 9.24 -18.06
C GLU A 63 10.64 7.88 -17.95
N ASP A 64 9.38 7.84 -18.41
CA ASP A 64 8.75 6.63 -19.00
C ASP A 64 9.48 6.31 -20.32
N GLU A 65 10.80 6.25 -20.29
CA GLU A 65 11.63 5.83 -21.41
C GLU A 65 11.27 4.37 -21.70
N PRO A 66 10.93 4.02 -22.95
CA PRO A 66 10.61 2.65 -23.33
C PRO A 66 11.75 1.74 -22.88
N LEU A 67 11.39 0.55 -22.39
CA LEU A 67 12.38 -0.44 -21.96
C LEU A 67 13.45 -0.59 -23.04
N PRO A 68 14.74 -0.44 -22.70
CA PRO A 68 15.81 -0.44 -23.68
C PRO A 68 15.78 -1.72 -24.50
N GLN A 69 15.77 -1.56 -25.83
CA GLN A 69 15.53 -2.69 -26.73
C GLN A 69 16.78 -3.56 -26.90
N ASN A 70 17.94 -3.10 -26.43
CA ASN A 70 19.20 -3.82 -26.49
C ASN A 70 19.88 -3.94 -25.11
N ASN A 71 20.76 -4.94 -24.99
CA ASN A 71 21.49 -5.25 -23.75
C ASN A 71 22.52 -4.17 -23.35
N GLN A 72 22.93 -3.30 -24.28
CA GLN A 72 23.99 -2.31 -24.07
C GLN A 72 23.44 -1.05 -23.40
N GLU A 73 22.25 -0.62 -23.79
CA GLU A 73 21.45 0.41 -23.12
C GLU A 73 20.99 -0.06 -21.73
N HIS A 74 20.61 -1.33 -21.59
CA HIS A 74 20.30 -1.93 -20.29
C HIS A 74 21.51 -1.87 -19.34
N LEU A 75 22.72 -2.16 -19.83
CA LEU A 75 23.94 -2.09 -19.02
C LEU A 75 24.30 -0.64 -18.66
N ALA A 76 24.15 0.30 -19.59
CA ALA A 76 24.38 1.72 -19.34
C ALA A 76 23.39 2.29 -18.31
N ARG A 77 22.11 1.91 -18.39
CA ARG A 77 21.07 2.28 -17.42
C ARG A 77 21.37 1.71 -16.04
N ASN A 78 21.74 0.42 -15.95
CA ASN A 78 22.14 -0.19 -14.68
C ASN A 78 23.38 0.48 -14.07
N MET A 79 24.35 0.91 -14.89
CA MET A 79 25.52 1.66 -14.42
C MET A 79 25.15 3.08 -13.96
N ALA A 80 24.22 3.76 -14.64
CA ALA A 80 23.73 5.07 -14.22
C ALA A 80 22.91 4.98 -12.92
N GLU A 81 22.03 3.99 -12.80
CA GLU A 81 21.28 3.70 -11.56
C GLU A 81 22.24 3.40 -10.41
N ALA A 82 23.28 2.59 -10.63
CA ALA A 82 24.32 2.33 -9.63
C ALA A 82 25.13 3.59 -9.26
N ALA A 83 25.43 4.46 -10.24
CA ALA A 83 26.11 5.73 -9.98
C ALA A 83 25.24 6.72 -9.18
N ILE A 84 23.93 6.76 -9.43
CA ILE A 84 22.98 7.55 -8.66
C ILE A 84 22.86 6.98 -7.24
N GLU A 85 22.79 5.66 -7.08
CA GLU A 85 22.81 5.01 -5.76
C GLU A 85 24.10 5.32 -4.98
N LEU A 86 25.25 5.38 -5.66
CA LEU A 86 26.52 5.79 -5.08
C LEU A 86 26.54 7.27 -4.68
N SER A 87 25.93 8.16 -5.46
CA SER A 87 25.75 9.57 -5.05
C SER A 87 24.86 9.67 -3.80
N GLY A 88 23.92 8.74 -3.68
CA GLY A 88 22.93 8.67 -2.62
C GLY A 88 22.00 9.88 -2.53
N ASN A 89 21.91 10.64 -3.63
CA ASN A 89 20.91 11.68 -3.82
C ASN A 89 19.56 11.03 -4.12
N TYR A 90 18.51 11.57 -3.50
CA TYR A 90 17.14 11.12 -3.70
C TYR A 90 16.16 12.27 -3.58
N PHE A 91 15.01 12.11 -4.22
CA PHE A 91 13.88 13.02 -4.14
C PHE A 91 12.78 12.42 -3.28
N VAL A 92 12.15 13.29 -2.48
CA VAL A 92 10.94 12.96 -1.72
C VAL A 92 9.73 13.21 -2.61
N VAL A 93 9.11 12.15 -3.10
CA VAL A 93 7.94 12.23 -3.98
C VAL A 93 6.67 11.85 -3.23
N LEU A 94 5.71 12.75 -3.24
CA LEU A 94 4.40 12.57 -2.67
C LEU A 94 3.42 12.03 -3.73
N ARG A 95 3.00 10.77 -3.57
CA ARG A 95 2.14 10.05 -4.55
C ARG A 95 0.64 10.15 -4.25
N ASN A 96 0.27 10.59 -3.05
CA ASN A 96 -1.14 10.72 -2.66
C ASN A 96 -1.66 12.14 -2.93
N ARG A 97 -3.00 12.29 -2.94
CA ARG A 97 -3.63 13.60 -2.89
C ARG A 97 -3.44 14.16 -1.48
N HIS A 98 -2.35 14.87 -1.28
CA HIS A 98 -2.05 15.54 -0.02
C HIS A 98 -2.69 16.92 -0.02
N GLU A 99 -3.88 17.00 0.58
CA GLU A 99 -4.44 18.29 0.93
C GLU A 99 -3.58 18.92 2.03
N ILE A 100 -2.80 19.93 1.66
CA ILE A 100 -2.32 20.91 2.63
C ILE A 100 -3.55 21.37 3.42
N SER A 101 -3.46 21.37 4.75
CA SER A 101 -4.59 21.76 5.60
C SER A 101 -5.17 23.09 5.13
N LYS A 102 -6.49 23.14 4.94
CA LYS A 102 -7.17 24.38 4.52
C LYS A 102 -6.89 25.52 5.51
N LEU A 103 -6.57 25.20 6.77
CA LEU A 103 -6.21 26.15 7.82
C LEU A 103 -4.97 27.00 7.50
N PHE A 104 -4.10 26.60 6.56
CA PHE A 104 -3.02 27.47 6.09
C PHE A 104 -3.52 28.73 5.36
N ARG A 105 -4.77 28.73 4.88
CA ARG A 105 -5.35 29.77 4.02
C ARG A 105 -6.52 30.53 4.64
N VAL A 106 -7.06 30.10 5.78
CA VAL A 106 -8.29 30.70 6.37
C VAL A 106 -8.00 32.04 7.06
N SER A 107 -7.13 32.07 8.07
CA SER A 107 -6.76 33.29 8.79
C SER A 107 -5.30 33.25 9.25
N VAL A 108 -4.79 34.36 9.76
CA VAL A 108 -3.44 34.42 10.35
C VAL A 108 -3.33 33.46 11.54
N GLU A 109 -4.34 33.45 12.41
CA GLU A 109 -4.41 32.56 13.58
C GLU A 109 -4.41 31.08 13.16
N SER A 110 -5.27 30.69 12.22
CA SER A 110 -5.36 29.29 11.78
C SER A 110 -4.07 28.85 11.09
N ARG A 111 -3.43 29.74 10.32
CA ARG A 111 -2.15 29.46 9.66
C ARG A 111 -1.04 29.25 10.68
N GLN A 112 -0.99 30.07 11.73
CA GLN A 112 -0.02 29.88 12.82
C GLN A 112 -0.26 28.57 13.57
N ALA A 113 -1.52 28.23 13.86
CA ALA A 113 -1.87 26.95 14.47
C ALA A 113 -1.43 25.76 13.58
N ALA A 114 -1.70 25.82 12.27
CA ALA A 114 -1.29 24.79 11.32
C ALA A 114 0.23 24.66 11.21
N LYS A 115 0.98 25.76 11.16
CA LYS A 115 2.46 25.76 11.14
C LYS A 115 3.06 25.16 12.42
N ARG A 116 2.48 25.47 13.58
CA ARG A 116 2.93 24.89 14.86
C ARG A 116 2.63 23.40 14.95
N PHE A 117 1.51 22.97 14.38
CA PHE A 117 1.10 21.58 14.37
C PHE A 117 1.94 20.73 13.40
N TYR A 118 2.00 21.14 12.13
CA TYR A 118 2.86 20.52 11.11
C TYR A 118 4.25 21.14 11.14
N ARG A 119 4.94 20.91 12.25
CA ARG A 119 6.20 21.61 12.56
C ARG A 119 7.34 21.22 11.64
N VAL A 120 7.32 20.00 11.09
CA VAL A 120 8.38 19.54 10.19
C VAL A 120 8.00 19.88 8.76
N GLN A 121 8.93 20.51 8.06
CA GLN A 121 8.78 21.01 6.70
C GLN A 121 9.94 20.49 5.87
N LEU A 122 9.64 19.70 4.84
CA LEU A 122 10.64 19.11 3.95
C LEU A 122 10.38 19.51 2.50
N PRO A 123 11.42 19.77 1.69
CA PRO A 123 11.24 19.89 0.24
C PRO A 123 10.73 18.56 -0.34
N CYS A 124 9.79 18.64 -1.28
CA CYS A 124 9.20 17.47 -1.93
C CYS A 124 8.69 17.78 -3.33
N TYR A 125 8.47 16.73 -4.12
CA TYR A 125 7.74 16.79 -5.38
C TYR A 125 6.35 16.19 -5.21
N LYS A 126 5.33 16.83 -5.77
CA LYS A 126 3.94 16.35 -5.75
C LYS A 126 3.57 15.79 -7.11
N GLN A 127 3.18 14.52 -7.13
CA GLN A 127 2.80 13.83 -8.35
C GLN A 127 1.30 13.52 -8.36
N LEU A 128 0.52 14.57 -8.65
CA LEU A 128 -0.93 14.51 -8.85
C LEU A 128 -1.33 14.54 -10.34
N GLY A 129 -0.35 14.77 -11.22
CA GLY A 129 -0.44 14.83 -12.67
C GLY A 129 0.98 14.91 -13.28
N SER A 130 1.08 15.09 -14.59
CA SER A 130 2.36 15.35 -15.27
C SER A 130 2.40 16.82 -15.73
N PRO A 131 3.47 17.59 -15.45
CA PRO A 131 4.67 17.22 -14.68
C PRO A 131 4.45 17.29 -13.16
N ALA A 132 5.33 16.66 -12.38
CA ALA A 132 5.32 16.86 -10.92
C ALA A 132 5.70 18.29 -10.56
N THR A 133 5.19 18.75 -9.42
CA THR A 133 5.40 20.13 -8.96
C THR A 133 6.20 20.16 -7.68
N GLU A 134 7.16 21.08 -7.60
CA GLU A 134 7.88 21.35 -6.36
C GLU A 134 6.94 21.87 -5.28
N GLY A 135 7.24 21.50 -4.04
CA GLY A 135 6.49 21.99 -2.90
C GLY A 135 7.13 21.62 -1.58
N VAL A 136 6.39 21.93 -0.52
CA VAL A 136 6.78 21.63 0.85
C VAL A 136 5.85 20.57 1.41
N PHE A 137 6.44 19.52 1.97
CA PHE A 137 5.78 18.50 2.74
C PHE A 137 5.69 18.94 4.21
N TYR A 138 4.46 19.18 4.67
CA TYR A 138 4.14 19.55 6.04
C TYR A 138 3.64 18.32 6.80
N PHE A 139 4.35 17.94 7.87
CA PHE A 139 3.95 16.79 8.68
C PHE A 139 4.16 16.96 10.18
N ASN A 140 3.38 16.19 10.93
CA ASN A 140 3.42 16.09 12.37
C ASN A 140 3.89 14.68 12.75
N PRO A 141 5.14 14.52 13.21
CA PRO A 141 5.71 13.22 13.60
C PRO A 141 4.83 12.35 14.50
N GLU A 142 4.15 12.94 15.49
CA GLU A 142 3.41 12.20 16.51
C GLU A 142 2.07 11.65 16.00
N LEU A 143 1.51 12.24 14.93
CA LEU A 143 0.18 11.88 14.41
C LEU A 143 0.21 11.28 13.01
N ASP A 144 1.02 11.83 12.11
CA ASP A 144 1.06 11.37 10.73
C ASP A 144 1.84 10.06 10.63
N ILE A 145 1.32 9.09 9.88
CA ILE A 145 1.97 7.82 9.57
C ILE A 145 2.55 7.92 8.17
N LEU A 146 3.85 7.68 8.02
CA LEU A 146 4.52 7.75 6.72
C LEU A 146 4.60 6.36 6.11
N ASN A 147 3.86 6.12 5.02
CA ASN A 147 4.01 4.93 4.19
C ASN A 147 5.13 5.18 3.18
N ILE A 148 6.32 4.66 3.48
CA ILE A 148 7.53 4.97 2.71
C ILE A 148 7.82 3.80 1.77
N ASN A 149 7.80 4.10 0.47
CA ASN A 149 8.29 3.20 -0.56
C ASN A 149 9.69 3.62 -0.96
N THR A 150 10.67 2.72 -0.87
CA THR A 150 12.05 2.99 -1.27
C THR A 150 12.49 2.02 -2.36
N PHE A 151 13.25 2.52 -3.33
CA PHE A 151 13.96 1.70 -4.32
C PHE A 151 15.36 1.31 -3.85
N GLY A 152 15.58 1.18 -2.53
CA GLY A 152 16.90 0.87 -2.00
C GLY A 152 16.97 0.97 -0.48
N GLN A 153 18.04 0.39 0.09
CA GLN A 153 18.17 0.28 1.54
C GLN A 153 18.53 1.63 2.18
N ASN A 154 19.50 2.36 1.63
CA ASN A 154 20.08 3.52 2.33
C ASN A 154 19.16 4.75 2.44
N TYR A 155 18.07 4.82 1.67
CA TYR A 155 17.24 6.03 1.62
C TYR A 155 16.35 6.21 2.84
N LEU A 156 15.82 5.14 3.45
CA LEU A 156 14.93 5.28 4.59
C LEU A 156 15.65 5.86 5.81
N LEU A 157 16.87 5.40 6.12
CA LEU A 157 17.63 5.93 7.26
C LEU A 157 18.07 7.39 7.01
N ARG A 158 18.53 7.71 5.81
CA ARG A 158 18.84 9.10 5.41
C ARG A 158 17.61 10.00 5.48
N PHE A 159 16.45 9.50 5.09
CA PHE A 159 15.19 10.22 5.20
C PHE A 159 14.78 10.42 6.67
N ALA A 160 14.90 9.39 7.51
CA ALA A 160 14.67 9.50 8.95
C ALA A 160 15.62 10.53 9.60
N ARG A 161 16.89 10.58 9.16
CA ARG A 161 17.86 11.58 9.59
C ARG A 161 17.46 12.98 9.15
N MET A 162 17.08 13.15 7.89
CA MET A 162 16.58 14.43 7.39
C MET A 162 15.34 14.91 8.18
N VAL A 163 14.40 14.00 8.47
CA VAL A 163 13.24 14.26 9.33
C VAL A 163 13.69 14.71 10.72
N TRP A 164 14.66 14.02 11.32
CA TRP A 164 15.23 14.36 12.63
C TRP A 164 15.88 15.75 12.65
N ASP A 165 16.60 16.11 11.59
CA ASP A 165 17.29 17.40 11.46
C ASP A 165 16.35 18.57 11.22
N HIS A 166 15.21 18.32 10.58
CA HIS A 166 14.17 19.32 10.35
C HIS A 166 13.09 19.36 11.45
N ASP A 167 13.15 18.48 12.45
CA ASP A 167 12.26 18.51 13.60
C ASP A 167 12.85 19.37 14.73
N PRO A 168 12.27 20.56 15.04
CA PRO A 168 12.74 21.40 16.13
C PRO A 168 12.69 20.72 17.50
N ARG A 169 11.87 19.67 17.65
CA ARG A 169 11.74 18.90 18.90
C ARG A 169 12.62 17.66 18.94
N ARG A 170 13.31 17.33 17.85
CA ARG A 170 14.13 16.11 17.74
C ARG A 170 13.35 14.86 18.15
N ILE A 171 12.09 14.74 17.71
CA ILE A 171 11.30 13.52 17.87
C ILE A 171 11.57 12.58 16.68
N GLY A 172 11.72 13.14 15.48
CA GLY A 172 12.07 12.37 14.29
C GLY A 172 10.92 11.54 13.72
N LEU A 173 11.24 10.47 13.00
CA LEU A 173 10.24 9.60 12.39
C LEU A 173 9.80 8.52 13.38
N VAL A 174 8.58 8.65 13.92
CA VAL A 174 8.07 7.72 14.97
C VAL A 174 6.87 6.88 14.53
N ASN A 175 6.23 7.20 13.40
CA ASN A 175 5.07 6.47 12.88
C ASN A 175 5.35 6.03 11.44
N LEU A 176 5.61 4.73 11.25
CA LEU A 176 6.09 4.17 9.99
C LEU A 176 5.09 3.14 9.44
N ALA A 177 4.85 3.19 8.13
CA ALA A 177 4.17 2.13 7.41
C ALA A 177 5.07 1.60 6.28
N LEU A 178 5.12 0.28 6.13
CA LEU A 178 5.92 -0.43 5.13
C LEU A 178 5.02 -1.45 4.43
N LEU A 179 4.47 -1.06 3.27
CA LEU A 179 3.58 -1.90 2.50
C LEU A 179 4.33 -2.74 1.44
N HIS A 180 3.84 -3.97 1.24
CA HIS A 180 4.41 -5.10 0.49
C HIS A 180 4.98 -4.73 -0.90
N TYR A 181 6.22 -4.25 -0.93
CA TYR A 181 7.29 -4.43 -1.94
C TYR A 181 8.62 -3.89 -1.38
N SER A 182 8.56 -2.85 -0.54
CA SER A 182 9.74 -2.27 0.13
C SER A 182 10.41 -3.26 1.10
N LEU A 183 9.65 -4.23 1.63
CA LEU A 183 10.19 -5.17 2.61
C LEU A 183 11.11 -6.25 2.02
N ARG A 184 11.04 -6.52 0.72
CA ARG A 184 12.01 -7.42 0.07
C ARG A 184 13.41 -6.83 0.02
N THR A 185 13.50 -5.51 -0.19
CA THR A 185 14.78 -4.81 -0.16
C THR A 185 15.19 -4.47 1.27
N ILE A 186 14.25 -4.30 2.21
CA ILE A 186 14.56 -3.90 3.60
C ILE A 186 15.14 -5.00 4.50
N PHE A 187 14.89 -6.26 4.23
CA PHE A 187 15.13 -7.30 5.24
C PHE A 187 16.18 -8.37 4.93
N ASP A 188 17.07 -8.13 3.98
CA ASP A 188 18.28 -8.95 3.81
C ASP A 188 19.51 -8.01 3.77
N ASP A 189 20.69 -8.30 4.33
CA ASP A 189 20.98 -9.02 5.58
C ASP A 189 21.07 -7.96 6.71
N LEU A 190 19.89 -7.68 7.29
CA LEU A 190 19.61 -6.94 8.54
C LEU A 190 20.11 -5.48 8.64
N TRP A 191 20.02 -4.79 7.51
CA TRP A 191 20.06 -3.33 7.37
C TRP A 191 21.34 -2.62 7.81
N LYS A 192 22.44 -2.97 7.15
CA LYS A 192 23.78 -2.41 7.33
C LYS A 192 23.81 -0.90 7.08
N THR A 193 24.40 -0.17 8.00
CA THR A 193 24.67 1.26 7.85
C THR A 193 25.97 1.60 8.56
N GLU A 194 26.63 2.69 8.15
CA GLU A 194 27.76 3.25 8.86
C GLU A 194 27.33 3.99 10.14
N ASP A 195 26.07 4.43 10.22
CA ASP A 195 25.51 5.15 11.37
C ASP A 195 24.69 4.21 12.26
N GLU A 196 25.39 3.28 12.91
CA GLU A 196 24.81 2.29 13.81
C GLU A 196 24.04 2.92 14.98
N GLU A 197 24.57 4.02 15.52
CA GLU A 197 23.96 4.72 16.65
C GLU A 197 22.61 5.33 16.25
N PHE A 198 22.55 6.04 15.12
CA PHE A 198 21.30 6.59 14.65
C PHE A 198 20.32 5.51 14.22
N MET A 199 20.77 4.37 13.69
CA MET A 199 19.89 3.24 13.39
C MET A 199 19.18 2.72 14.65
N ARG A 200 19.94 2.51 15.74
CA ARG A 200 19.36 2.09 17.03
C ARG A 200 18.42 3.15 17.58
N GLN A 201 18.81 4.42 17.52
CA GLN A 201 17.97 5.55 17.96
C GLN A 201 16.67 5.63 17.16
N PHE A 202 16.75 5.52 15.83
CA PHE A 202 15.60 5.56 14.93
C PHE A 202 14.63 4.42 15.22
N LEU A 203 15.12 3.18 15.26
CA LEU A 203 14.28 2.01 15.53
C LEU A 203 13.66 2.06 16.93
N SER A 204 14.43 2.44 17.95
CA SER A 204 13.94 2.56 19.34
C SER A 204 12.93 3.68 19.51
N GLY A 205 12.99 4.72 18.67
CA GLY A 205 12.06 5.86 18.71
C GLY A 205 10.68 5.58 18.09
N LEU A 206 10.51 4.45 17.39
CA LEU A 206 9.24 4.12 16.73
C LEU A 206 8.12 3.89 17.76
N ARG A 207 6.95 4.45 17.49
CA ARG A 207 5.72 4.34 18.31
C ARG A 207 4.61 3.59 17.60
N ARG A 208 4.53 3.68 16.27
CA ARG A 208 3.58 2.93 15.46
C ARG A 208 4.28 2.36 14.24
N VAL A 209 4.07 1.07 13.99
CA VAL A 209 4.63 0.37 12.84
C VAL A 209 3.55 -0.44 12.16
N TYR A 210 3.22 -0.06 10.93
CA TYR A 210 2.26 -0.78 10.09
C TYR A 210 3.00 -1.55 9.02
N LEU A 211 3.03 -2.86 9.17
CA LEU A 211 3.40 -3.77 8.09
C LEU A 211 2.15 -4.00 7.25
N GLY A 212 2.25 -4.40 5.99
CA GLY A 212 1.00 -4.68 5.31
C GLY A 212 1.07 -5.13 3.87
N TYR A 213 -0.06 -5.63 3.42
CA TYR A 213 -0.29 -6.13 2.07
C TYR A 213 -1.18 -5.16 1.29
N ASN A 214 -0.72 -4.79 0.09
CA ASN A 214 -1.41 -3.86 -0.80
C ASN A 214 -1.99 -4.52 -2.07
N GLY A 215 -2.23 -5.84 -2.06
CA GLY A 215 -3.27 -6.43 -2.91
C GLY A 215 -3.09 -6.32 -4.43
N LYS A 216 -1.91 -6.60 -5.00
CA LYS A 216 -1.71 -6.59 -6.49
C LYS A 216 -2.58 -7.59 -7.27
N LEU A 217 -3.17 -8.57 -6.60
CA LEU A 217 -4.05 -9.56 -7.21
C LEU A 217 -5.52 -9.08 -7.26
N GLY A 218 -5.78 -7.84 -6.82
CA GLY A 218 -7.15 -7.31 -6.73
C GLY A 218 -8.01 -8.08 -5.72
N ARG A 219 -9.34 -8.01 -5.93
CA ARG A 219 -10.35 -8.76 -5.16
C ARG A 219 -10.54 -10.18 -5.67
N SER A 220 -10.18 -10.45 -6.92
CA SER A 220 -10.42 -11.73 -7.57
C SER A 220 -9.30 -12.70 -7.23
N VAL A 221 -9.65 -13.89 -6.74
CA VAL A 221 -8.71 -14.98 -6.47
C VAL A 221 -8.96 -16.10 -7.49
N PRO A 222 -8.19 -16.16 -8.59
CA PRO A 222 -8.39 -17.19 -9.60
C PRO A 222 -7.76 -18.52 -9.15
N THR A 223 -8.52 -19.61 -9.25
CA THR A 223 -8.14 -20.98 -8.84
C THR A 223 -6.83 -21.46 -9.51
N ILE A 224 -6.58 -21.03 -10.74
CA ILE A 224 -5.40 -21.45 -11.52
C ILE A 224 -4.11 -20.77 -11.05
N SER A 225 -4.20 -19.62 -10.36
CA SER A 225 -3.04 -18.91 -9.82
C SER A 225 -2.58 -19.44 -8.46
N THR A 226 -3.41 -20.29 -7.86
CA THR A 226 -3.24 -20.73 -6.50
C THR A 226 -3.04 -22.24 -6.51
N SER A 227 -1.82 -22.70 -6.27
CA SER A 227 -1.63 -24.02 -5.63
C SER A 227 -2.15 -24.01 -4.17
N CYS A 228 -3.17 -23.19 -3.87
CA CYS A 228 -3.76 -23.00 -2.56
C CYS A 228 -4.86 -24.03 -2.39
N GLU A 229 -4.64 -25.00 -1.52
CA GLU A 229 -5.63 -26.01 -1.16
C GLU A 229 -6.90 -25.38 -0.54
N SER A 230 -6.81 -24.14 -0.03
CA SER A 230 -7.92 -23.44 0.61
C SER A 230 -8.97 -22.88 -0.36
N PHE A 231 -8.71 -22.82 -1.68
CA PHE A 231 -9.69 -22.38 -2.68
C PHE A 231 -9.97 -23.47 -3.70
N THR A 232 -11.14 -24.10 -3.57
CA THR A 232 -11.64 -25.10 -4.53
C THR A 232 -12.24 -24.48 -5.78
N ALA A 233 -12.55 -23.17 -5.75
CA ALA A 233 -13.17 -22.43 -6.82
C ALA A 233 -12.63 -21.00 -6.89
N SER A 234 -12.73 -20.39 -8.08
CA SER A 234 -12.41 -18.96 -8.22
C SER A 234 -13.42 -18.14 -7.42
N THR A 235 -12.96 -17.18 -6.64
CA THR A 235 -13.82 -16.34 -5.79
C THR A 235 -13.47 -14.85 -5.89
N ILE A 236 -14.39 -13.99 -5.44
CA ILE A 236 -14.20 -12.54 -5.36
C ILE A 236 -14.37 -12.09 -3.90
N LEU A 237 -13.36 -11.43 -3.36
CA LEU A 237 -13.32 -10.97 -1.97
C LEU A 237 -13.83 -9.53 -1.89
N ARG A 238 -15.16 -9.37 -1.81
CA ARG A 238 -15.88 -8.08 -1.90
C ARG A 238 -15.70 -7.23 -0.66
N SER A 239 -15.55 -7.86 0.50
CA SER A 239 -15.36 -7.17 1.77
C SER A 239 -14.08 -6.33 1.82
N ARG A 240 -13.03 -6.71 1.06
CA ARG A 240 -11.72 -6.04 1.12
C ARG A 240 -11.77 -4.56 0.77
N PRO A 241 -11.28 -3.66 1.63
CA PRO A 241 -11.23 -2.23 1.34
C PRO A 241 -10.33 -1.90 0.13
N LEU A 242 -10.71 -0.84 -0.59
CA LEU A 242 -9.91 -0.25 -1.67
C LEU A 242 -9.17 0.99 -1.17
N MET A 243 -7.86 1.05 -1.35
CA MET A 243 -7.07 2.21 -0.93
C MET A 243 -7.42 3.42 -1.80
N ALA A 244 -7.83 4.53 -1.18
CA ALA A 244 -8.02 5.81 -1.84
C ALA A 244 -6.71 6.60 -1.92
N SER A 245 -6.66 7.62 -2.78
CA SER A 245 -5.51 8.52 -2.87
C SER A 245 -5.45 9.57 -1.76
N VAL A 246 -6.52 9.72 -0.97
CA VAL A 246 -6.55 10.67 0.15
C VAL A 246 -5.72 10.15 1.32
N SER A 247 -5.02 11.05 2.00
CA SER A 247 -4.18 10.68 3.14
C SER A 247 -4.95 10.58 4.45
N ARG A 248 -6.01 11.37 4.65
CA ARG A 248 -6.78 11.38 5.90
C ARG A 248 -7.63 10.12 6.01
N PHE A 249 -7.71 9.58 7.21
CA PHE A 249 -8.61 8.46 7.49
C PHE A 249 -9.19 8.54 8.91
N GLN A 250 -10.29 7.82 9.12
CA GLN A 250 -10.93 7.65 10.42
C GLN A 250 -10.95 6.17 10.78
N ARG A 251 -10.50 5.83 11.98
CA ARG A 251 -10.60 4.45 12.49
C ARG A 251 -11.99 4.15 13.02
N GLN A 252 -12.52 3.02 12.62
CA GLN A 252 -13.65 2.36 13.27
C GLN A 252 -13.12 1.12 13.97
N GLN A 253 -13.55 0.90 15.22
CA GLN A 253 -13.05 -0.20 16.06
C GLN A 253 -13.31 -1.58 15.43
N GLN A 254 -14.41 -1.70 14.67
CA GLN A 254 -14.77 -2.90 13.94
C GLN A 254 -15.34 -2.51 12.58
N ASP A 255 -15.08 -3.32 11.55
CA ASP A 255 -15.83 -3.23 10.29
C ASP A 255 -17.32 -3.56 10.50
N PRO A 256 -18.25 -2.65 10.18
CA PRO A 256 -19.68 -2.88 10.40
C PRO A 256 -20.32 -3.81 9.36
N ARG A 257 -19.61 -4.20 8.31
CA ARG A 257 -20.13 -5.07 7.24
C ARG A 257 -20.07 -6.54 7.68
N ALA A 258 -20.95 -7.37 7.11
CA ALA A 258 -20.93 -8.82 7.33
C ALA A 258 -19.76 -9.46 6.56
N ILE A 259 -18.57 -9.47 7.17
CA ILE A 259 -17.31 -9.89 6.55
C ILE A 259 -16.79 -11.23 7.08
N GLU A 260 -17.49 -11.85 8.02
CA GLU A 260 -17.03 -13.01 8.79
C GLU A 260 -16.77 -14.23 7.90
N SER A 261 -17.56 -14.43 6.84
CA SER A 261 -17.35 -15.50 5.85
C SER A 261 -16.03 -15.33 5.11
N GLU A 262 -15.77 -14.12 4.60
CA GLU A 262 -14.54 -13.78 3.87
C GLU A 262 -13.30 -13.79 4.77
N LEU A 263 -13.44 -13.44 6.06
CA LEU A 263 -12.33 -13.48 7.02
C LEU A 263 -11.81 -14.90 7.30
N LYS A 264 -12.61 -15.96 7.05
CA LYS A 264 -12.14 -17.35 7.18
C LYS A 264 -11.15 -17.77 6.08
N ARG A 265 -11.03 -16.97 5.03
CA ARG A 265 -10.30 -17.32 3.79
C ARG A 265 -9.55 -16.12 3.22
N VAL A 266 -8.81 -15.40 4.06
CA VAL A 266 -8.05 -14.22 3.65
C VAL A 266 -6.79 -14.65 2.88
N PHE A 267 -6.81 -14.42 1.56
CA PHE A 267 -5.66 -14.70 0.68
C PHE A 267 -4.80 -13.46 0.38
N MET A 268 -3.56 -13.43 0.87
CA MET A 268 -2.63 -12.29 0.67
C MET A 268 -1.57 -12.54 -0.40
N GLY A 269 -1.87 -13.40 -1.37
CA GLY A 269 -0.97 -13.72 -2.48
C GLY A 269 0.03 -14.80 -2.11
N VAL A 270 1.25 -14.65 -2.63
CA VAL A 270 2.29 -15.68 -2.55
C VAL A 270 2.92 -15.72 -1.15
N GLY A 271 3.22 -14.55 -0.56
CA GLY A 271 3.91 -14.47 0.72
C GLY A 271 2.98 -14.61 1.93
N ASP A 272 3.43 -15.33 2.95
CA ASP A 272 2.79 -15.33 4.26
C ASP A 272 3.07 -13.99 4.98
N PRO A 273 2.04 -13.30 5.51
CA PRO A 273 2.23 -12.05 6.26
C PRO A 273 3.18 -12.18 7.45
N ARG A 274 3.24 -13.36 8.08
CA ARG A 274 4.14 -13.63 9.21
C ARG A 274 5.60 -13.53 8.82
N ASP A 275 5.94 -13.73 7.55
CA ASP A 275 7.32 -13.55 7.06
C ASP A 275 7.78 -12.10 7.21
N GLN A 276 6.92 -11.13 6.88
CA GLN A 276 7.22 -9.71 7.06
C GLN A 276 7.36 -9.34 8.53
N ILE A 277 6.46 -9.85 9.36
CA ILE A 277 6.46 -9.58 10.80
C ILE A 277 7.72 -10.16 11.44
N TYR A 278 8.06 -11.40 11.09
CA TYR A 278 9.26 -12.08 11.55
C TYR A 278 10.54 -11.35 11.18
N ARG A 279 10.67 -10.95 9.91
CA ARG A 279 11.82 -10.19 9.43
C ARG A 279 11.97 -8.85 10.14
N TRP A 280 10.86 -8.17 10.42
CA TRP A 280 10.87 -6.95 11.21
C TRP A 280 11.41 -7.19 12.62
N PHE A 281 10.95 -8.23 13.33
CA PHE A 281 11.46 -8.53 14.68
C PHE A 281 12.90 -9.00 14.69
N ARG A 282 13.35 -9.76 13.69
CA ARG A 282 14.78 -10.08 13.52
C ARG A 282 15.66 -8.84 13.34
N LEU A 283 15.17 -7.85 12.60
CA LEU A 283 15.89 -6.58 12.44
C LEU A 283 16.07 -5.89 13.80
N LEU A 284 14.99 -5.80 14.59
CA LEU A 284 15.05 -5.19 15.92
C LEU A 284 16.02 -5.92 16.84
N GLU A 285 15.99 -7.25 16.84
CA GLU A 285 16.91 -8.07 17.63
C GLU A 285 18.37 -7.88 17.20
N HIS A 286 18.64 -7.86 15.90
CA HIS A 286 19.98 -7.63 15.36
C HIS A 286 20.57 -6.28 15.82
N TRP A 287 19.75 -5.25 15.85
CA TRP A 287 20.13 -3.92 16.32
C TRP A 287 20.01 -3.76 17.85
N ALA A 288 19.84 -4.86 18.59
CA ALA A 288 19.64 -4.90 20.03
C ALA A 288 18.68 -3.80 20.52
N VAL A 289 17.59 -3.59 19.77
CA VAL A 289 16.56 -2.62 20.13
C VAL A 289 15.75 -3.25 21.24
N GLU A 290 15.94 -2.76 22.46
CA GLU A 290 15.05 -3.06 23.56
C GLU A 290 13.68 -2.48 23.22
N CYS A 291 12.79 -3.31 22.66
CA CYS A 291 11.39 -2.97 22.60
C CYS A 291 10.82 -3.28 23.98
N PRO A 292 10.58 -2.29 24.86
CA PRO A 292 9.70 -2.55 25.99
C PRO A 292 8.40 -3.05 25.37
N HIS A 293 8.05 -4.30 25.62
CA HIS A 293 7.04 -5.10 24.91
C HIS A 293 5.61 -4.50 24.85
N HIS A 294 5.42 -3.23 25.26
CA HIS A 294 4.14 -2.55 25.45
C HIS A 294 4.08 -1.10 24.92
N GLU A 295 5.14 -0.51 24.34
CA GLU A 295 5.07 0.90 23.87
C GLU A 295 4.81 1.09 22.36
N VAL A 296 5.19 0.13 21.52
CA VAL A 296 5.03 0.25 20.06
C VAL A 296 3.74 -0.43 19.58
N GLU A 297 2.89 0.33 18.88
CA GLU A 297 1.69 -0.21 18.23
C GLU A 297 2.04 -0.88 16.91
N TYR A 298 2.14 -2.22 16.92
CA TYR A 298 2.30 -3.02 15.71
C TYR A 298 0.95 -3.42 15.12
N ARG A 299 0.71 -3.07 13.86
CA ARG A 299 -0.48 -3.50 13.11
C ARG A 299 -0.10 -4.07 11.74
N PHE A 300 -0.99 -4.90 11.21
CA PHE A 300 -0.92 -5.38 9.85
C PHE A 300 -2.05 -4.77 9.00
N LEU A 301 -1.66 -4.00 7.99
CA LEU A 301 -2.56 -3.33 7.07
C LEU A 301 -2.93 -4.27 5.92
N VAL A 302 -4.22 -4.37 5.62
CA VAL A 302 -4.72 -5.12 4.46
C VAL A 302 -5.56 -4.20 3.60
N THR A 303 -5.17 -4.07 2.33
CA THR A 303 -5.90 -3.28 1.33
C THR A 303 -5.67 -3.82 -0.07
N ILE A 304 -6.49 -3.38 -1.02
CA ILE A 304 -6.26 -3.59 -2.45
C ILE A 304 -5.84 -2.27 -3.10
N ASN A 305 -4.83 -2.33 -3.97
CA ASN A 305 -4.20 -1.17 -4.57
C ASN A 305 -3.85 -1.39 -6.05
N ASP A 306 -4.84 -1.77 -6.87
CA ASP A 306 -4.62 -1.92 -8.32
C ASP A 306 -4.55 -0.55 -9.03
N ARG A 307 -5.29 0.46 -8.52
CA ARG A 307 -5.23 1.86 -8.94
C ARG A 307 -5.88 2.70 -7.85
N ARG A 308 -5.19 3.74 -7.36
CA ARG A 308 -5.78 4.61 -6.32
C ARG A 308 -6.86 5.47 -6.90
N VAL A 309 -8.03 5.35 -6.30
CA VAL A 309 -9.19 6.15 -6.63
C VAL A 309 -9.02 7.53 -6.03
N GLN A 310 -9.17 8.57 -6.85
CA GLN A 310 -9.05 9.96 -6.41
C GLN A 310 -10.38 10.64 -6.13
N THR A 311 -11.46 10.18 -6.78
CA THR A 311 -12.78 10.81 -6.72
C THR A 311 -13.87 9.77 -6.57
N HIS A 312 -15.05 10.20 -6.14
CA HIS A 312 -16.25 9.36 -6.07
C HIS A 312 -16.63 8.74 -7.43
N GLU A 313 -16.43 9.45 -8.53
CA GLU A 313 -16.74 8.96 -9.88
C GLU A 313 -15.76 7.86 -10.34
N GLU A 314 -14.46 8.03 -10.06
CA GLU A 314 -13.46 6.98 -10.30
C GLU A 314 -13.71 5.74 -9.43
N ALA A 315 -14.21 5.94 -8.21
CA ALA A 315 -14.62 4.89 -7.30
C ALA A 315 -15.69 3.99 -7.94
N LEU A 316 -16.76 4.63 -8.42
CA LEU A 316 -17.84 3.97 -9.14
C LEU A 316 -17.33 3.21 -10.36
N ALA A 317 -16.53 3.88 -11.19
CA ALA A 317 -15.96 3.27 -12.40
C ALA A 317 -15.05 2.08 -12.08
N SER A 318 -14.25 2.17 -11.02
CA SER A 318 -13.36 1.10 -10.56
C SER A 318 -14.14 -0.13 -10.09
N VAL A 319 -15.15 0.05 -9.23
CA VAL A 319 -16.02 -1.04 -8.76
C VAL A 319 -16.76 -1.69 -9.93
N GLN A 320 -17.34 -0.90 -10.83
CA GLN A 320 -18.02 -1.41 -12.02
C GLN A 320 -17.05 -2.17 -12.95
N GLY A 321 -15.83 -1.66 -13.11
CA GLY A 321 -14.77 -2.30 -13.87
C GLY A 321 -14.41 -3.68 -13.31
N GLN A 322 -14.23 -3.79 -12.00
CA GLN A 322 -13.98 -5.06 -11.31
C GLN A 322 -15.14 -6.05 -11.51
N GLU A 323 -16.37 -5.58 -11.38
CA GLU A 323 -17.56 -6.41 -11.57
C GLU A 323 -17.67 -6.93 -13.01
N ASN A 324 -17.35 -6.08 -13.99
CA ASN A 324 -17.33 -6.46 -15.40
C ASN A 324 -16.21 -7.46 -15.71
N LEU A 325 -15.03 -7.28 -15.11
CA LEU A 325 -13.91 -8.23 -15.23
C LEU A 325 -14.27 -9.58 -14.61
N TRP A 326 -14.89 -9.58 -13.44
CA TRP A 326 -15.38 -10.78 -12.78
C TRP A 326 -16.40 -11.51 -13.64
N LYS A 327 -17.43 -10.82 -14.15
CA LYS A 327 -18.41 -11.41 -15.08
C LYS A 327 -17.77 -12.03 -16.33
N LYS A 328 -16.76 -11.38 -16.90
CA LYS A 328 -15.99 -11.93 -18.03
C LYS A 328 -15.22 -13.19 -17.62
N TRP A 329 -14.59 -13.18 -16.44
CA TRP A 329 -13.87 -14.31 -15.89
C TRP A 329 -14.80 -15.50 -15.61
N THR A 330 -15.92 -15.29 -14.93
CA THR A 330 -16.93 -16.32 -14.67
C THR A 330 -17.44 -16.96 -15.96
N LYS A 331 -17.71 -16.16 -17.01
CA LYS A 331 -18.08 -16.69 -18.34
C LYS A 331 -16.99 -17.57 -18.94
N LYS A 332 -15.71 -17.23 -18.74
CA LYS A 332 -14.58 -18.04 -19.21
C LYS A 332 -14.47 -19.33 -18.42
N CYS A 333 -14.58 -19.29 -17.10
CA CYS A 333 -14.55 -20.47 -16.24
C CYS A 333 -15.69 -21.44 -16.57
N LYS A 334 -16.91 -20.95 -16.81
CA LYS A 334 -18.04 -21.78 -17.28
C LYS A 334 -17.77 -22.48 -18.61
N LYS A 335 -17.00 -21.88 -19.52
CA LYS A 335 -16.59 -22.51 -20.79
C LYS A 335 -15.50 -23.57 -20.61
N THR A 336 -14.70 -23.45 -19.56
CA THR A 336 -13.56 -24.34 -19.27
C THR A 336 -13.84 -25.30 -18.13
N ASP A 337 -15.11 -25.45 -17.74
CA ASP A 337 -15.58 -26.27 -16.61
C ASP A 337 -14.78 -26.05 -15.32
N THR A 338 -14.35 -24.80 -15.10
CA THR A 338 -13.57 -24.40 -13.94
C THR A 338 -14.51 -23.96 -12.83
N PRO A 339 -14.40 -24.49 -11.59
CA PRO A 339 -15.26 -24.11 -10.49
C PRO A 339 -15.18 -22.61 -10.17
N VAL A 340 -16.34 -21.98 -9.97
CA VAL A 340 -16.51 -20.59 -9.55
C VAL A 340 -17.52 -20.57 -8.42
N GLU A 341 -17.21 -19.87 -7.33
CA GLU A 341 -18.17 -19.69 -6.23
C GLU A 341 -19.30 -18.77 -6.69
N ASP A 342 -20.52 -19.10 -6.27
CA ASP A 342 -21.63 -18.17 -6.42
C ASP A 342 -21.33 -16.91 -5.60
N PRO A 343 -21.55 -15.71 -6.17
CA PRO A 343 -21.29 -14.48 -5.44
C PRO A 343 -22.17 -14.45 -4.18
N GLU A 344 -21.55 -14.30 -3.01
CA GLU A 344 -22.26 -13.89 -1.79
C GLU A 344 -23.01 -12.56 -2.04
N GLU A 345 -23.96 -12.24 -1.16
CA GLU A 345 -24.74 -10.99 -1.22
C GLU A 345 -23.86 -9.77 -1.52
N GLU A 346 -24.39 -8.79 -2.26
CA GLU A 346 -23.65 -7.59 -2.63
C GLU A 346 -23.25 -6.80 -1.37
N LEU A 347 -22.01 -7.00 -0.91
CA LEU A 347 -21.41 -6.21 0.16
C LEU A 347 -20.98 -4.83 -0.36
N PRO A 348 -21.33 -3.74 0.35
CA PRO A 348 -20.86 -2.40 0.02
C PRO A 348 -19.33 -2.28 0.08
N THR A 349 -18.78 -1.53 -0.87
CA THR A 349 -17.33 -1.31 -0.98
C THR A 349 -16.87 -0.23 -0.01
N ALA A 350 -15.92 -0.57 0.85
CA ALA A 350 -15.19 0.39 1.68
C ALA A 350 -13.99 0.99 0.94
N TYR A 351 -13.81 2.30 1.10
CA TYR A 351 -12.58 3.00 0.72
C TYR A 351 -11.74 3.26 1.95
N GLY A 352 -10.49 2.78 1.91
CA GLY A 352 -9.67 2.69 3.10
C GLY A 352 -8.88 1.39 3.16
N PHE A 353 -8.65 0.92 4.38
CA PHE A 353 -7.88 -0.30 4.65
C PHE A 353 -8.31 -0.92 5.98
N TRP A 354 -8.03 -2.21 6.14
CA TRP A 354 -8.13 -2.88 7.43
C TRP A 354 -6.83 -2.78 8.20
N LEU A 355 -6.93 -2.68 9.53
CA LEU A 355 -5.81 -2.89 10.45
C LEU A 355 -6.12 -4.07 11.36
N PHE A 356 -5.28 -5.09 11.28
CA PHE A 356 -5.28 -6.23 12.17
C PHE A 356 -4.21 -6.05 13.25
N PRO A 357 -4.43 -6.51 14.49
CA PRO A 357 -3.32 -6.76 15.39
C PRO A 357 -2.41 -7.82 14.77
N ILE A 358 -1.09 -7.70 14.92
CA ILE A 358 -0.13 -8.68 14.36
C ILE A 358 -0.33 -10.09 14.93
N THR A 359 -0.93 -10.22 16.11
CA THR A 359 -1.27 -11.50 16.74
C THR A 359 -2.38 -12.26 16.01
N ALA A 360 -3.17 -11.59 15.15
CA ALA A 360 -4.22 -12.21 14.36
C ALA A 360 -3.69 -13.28 13.39
N PHE A 361 -2.42 -13.21 13.02
CA PHE A 361 -1.80 -14.13 12.07
C PHE A 361 -1.23 -15.40 12.73
N GLY A 362 -1.41 -15.54 14.05
CA GLY A 362 -0.89 -16.65 14.84
C GLY A 362 0.52 -16.40 15.39
N PRO A 363 1.13 -17.40 16.03
CA PRO A 363 2.43 -17.25 16.66
C PRO A 363 3.53 -16.96 15.63
N ILE A 364 4.36 -15.97 15.95
CA ILE A 364 5.58 -15.65 15.21
C ILE A 364 6.72 -16.31 16.01
N PRO A 365 7.53 -17.20 15.41
CA PRO A 365 8.69 -17.79 16.06
C PRO A 365 9.60 -16.71 16.63
N GLU A 366 10.29 -17.07 17.71
CA GLU A 366 11.41 -16.26 18.18
C GLU A 366 12.39 -16.03 17.02
N ALA A 367 12.81 -14.78 16.92
CA ALA A 367 13.79 -14.35 15.95
C ALA A 367 15.05 -15.22 16.14
N SER A 368 15.41 -15.97 15.09
CA SER A 368 16.60 -16.83 15.12
C SER A 368 17.20 -16.95 13.72
N ASP A 369 18.52 -16.99 13.66
CA ASP A 369 19.23 -17.23 12.40
C ASP A 369 19.00 -18.64 11.84
N ASN A 370 18.39 -19.52 12.64
CA ASN A 370 18.28 -20.95 12.42
C ASN A 370 16.91 -21.41 11.88
N ILE A 371 16.09 -20.52 11.29
CA ILE A 371 14.83 -21.00 10.68
C ILE A 371 15.15 -22.07 9.63
N ARG A 372 14.75 -23.30 9.97
CA ARG A 372 14.75 -24.44 9.06
C ARG A 372 13.79 -24.13 7.91
N LYS A 373 14.40 -23.79 6.77
CA LYS A 373 13.84 -23.61 5.43
C LYS A 373 12.64 -24.54 5.20
N LYS A 374 11.41 -24.05 5.35
CA LYS A 374 10.19 -24.81 5.04
C LYS A 374 9.68 -24.41 3.66
N GLY A 375 10.30 -25.01 2.64
CA GLY A 375 9.81 -24.98 1.27
C GLY A 375 10.54 -23.98 0.37
N MET A 376 11.17 -24.51 -0.68
CA MET A 376 11.42 -23.71 -1.88
C MET A 376 10.16 -23.75 -2.73
N SER A 377 9.59 -22.59 -3.02
CA SER A 377 8.63 -22.49 -4.11
C SER A 377 9.40 -22.74 -5.41
N LYS A 378 9.17 -23.89 -6.07
CA LYS A 378 9.69 -24.22 -7.41
C LYS A 378 8.99 -23.39 -8.51
N ILE A 379 8.70 -22.12 -8.26
CA ILE A 379 8.16 -21.22 -9.29
C ILE A 379 9.36 -20.64 -10.06
N SER A 380 9.84 -21.47 -10.98
CA SER A 380 10.93 -21.24 -11.94
C SER A 380 12.35 -21.15 -11.39
N ASP A 381 13.28 -21.90 -11.98
CA ASP A 381 14.72 -21.89 -11.69
C ASP A 381 15.41 -20.53 -11.92
N LYS A 382 14.65 -19.51 -12.37
CA LYS A 382 15.13 -18.16 -12.67
C LYS A 382 14.78 -17.11 -11.62
N ILE A 383 13.89 -17.40 -10.67
CA ILE A 383 13.53 -16.48 -9.59
C ILE A 383 13.87 -17.16 -8.26
N ARG A 384 15.10 -16.95 -7.79
CA ARG A 384 15.50 -17.38 -6.43
C ARG A 384 14.76 -16.52 -5.43
N PHE A 385 13.61 -16.98 -4.94
CA PHE A 385 13.00 -16.40 -3.75
C PHE A 385 13.84 -16.78 -2.54
N ALA A 386 14.06 -15.82 -1.62
CA ALA A 386 14.59 -16.11 -0.30
C ALA A 386 13.75 -17.23 0.36
N PRO A 387 14.36 -18.10 1.20
CA PRO A 387 13.64 -19.18 1.84
C PRO A 387 12.50 -18.61 2.71
N TYR A 388 11.29 -19.14 2.53
CA TYR A 388 10.15 -18.81 3.37
C TYR A 388 10.14 -19.70 4.60
N ALA A 389 9.82 -19.11 5.75
CA ALA A 389 9.61 -19.84 7.00
C ALA A 389 8.22 -20.50 7.07
N TRP A 390 7.28 -20.04 6.24
CA TRP A 390 5.89 -20.50 6.18
C TRP A 390 5.50 -21.05 4.82
N LYS A 391 4.39 -21.80 4.79
CA LYS A 391 3.77 -22.27 3.55
C LYS A 391 3.37 -21.08 2.70
N VAL A 392 3.73 -21.17 1.43
CA VAL A 392 3.40 -20.18 0.39
C VAL A 392 2.01 -20.52 -0.15
N HIS A 393 1.22 -19.51 -0.52
CA HIS A 393 -0.12 -19.68 -1.11
C HIS A 393 -1.18 -20.31 -0.20
N GLU A 394 -1.19 -20.04 1.10
CA GLU A 394 -2.27 -20.52 1.99
C GLU A 394 -3.26 -19.39 2.30
N ALA A 395 -4.57 -19.70 2.37
CA ALA A 395 -5.54 -18.75 2.90
C ALA A 395 -5.49 -18.75 4.43
N LEU A 396 -5.65 -17.58 5.03
CA LEU A 396 -5.64 -17.45 6.48
C LEU A 396 -7.05 -17.30 7.03
N ASP A 397 -7.34 -18.00 8.12
CA ASP A 397 -8.53 -17.76 8.93
C ASP A 397 -8.22 -16.65 9.94
N LEU A 398 -8.73 -15.46 9.65
CA LEU A 398 -8.67 -14.28 10.50
C LEU A 398 -10.00 -13.99 11.19
N SER A 399 -10.98 -14.90 11.13
CA SER A 399 -12.33 -14.67 11.67
C SER A 399 -12.35 -14.51 13.19
N GLY A 400 -11.34 -15.03 13.90
CA GLY A 400 -11.14 -14.81 15.33
C GLY A 400 -10.66 -13.40 15.70
N SER A 401 -10.26 -12.60 14.71
CA SER A 401 -9.76 -11.22 14.90
C SER A 401 -10.58 -10.24 14.08
N LYS A 402 -11.36 -9.41 14.75
CA LYS A 402 -12.12 -8.34 14.11
C LYS A 402 -11.18 -7.20 13.71
N PRO A 403 -11.03 -6.87 12.40
CA PRO A 403 -10.18 -5.76 11.99
C PRO A 403 -10.80 -4.42 12.34
N GLU A 404 -9.94 -3.44 12.65
CA GLU A 404 -10.32 -2.03 12.59
C GLU A 404 -10.47 -1.63 11.12
N LEU A 405 -11.55 -0.90 10.81
CA LEU A 405 -11.77 -0.35 9.48
C LEU A 405 -11.32 1.12 9.45
N CYS A 406 -10.29 1.42 8.67
CA CYS A 406 -9.78 2.78 8.50
C CYS A 406 -10.36 3.40 7.24
N LEU A 407 -11.36 4.27 7.41
CA LEU A 407 -12.14 4.86 6.32
C LEU A 407 -11.49 6.10 5.74
N GLN A 408 -11.42 6.15 4.42
CA GLN A 408 -10.90 7.27 3.64
C GLN A 408 -12.04 7.93 2.86
N SER A 409 -12.37 9.18 3.21
CA SER A 409 -13.44 9.92 2.54
C SER A 409 -12.96 10.48 1.21
N LEU A 410 -13.62 10.08 0.12
CA LEU A 410 -13.30 10.57 -1.22
C LEU A 410 -13.96 11.93 -1.46
N PRO A 411 -13.24 12.90 -2.07
CA PRO A 411 -13.84 14.17 -2.42
C PRO A 411 -14.87 14.00 -3.57
N GLU A 412 -15.93 14.81 -3.52
CA GLU A 412 -16.76 15.08 -4.70
C GLU A 412 -15.90 15.83 -5.73
N ALA A 413 -15.94 15.40 -7.01
CA ALA A 413 -15.16 16.04 -8.06
C ALA A 413 -15.61 17.49 -8.27
N SER A 414 -14.69 18.45 -8.27
CA SER A 414 -15.00 19.84 -8.56
C SER A 414 -15.29 20.05 -10.06
N VAL A 415 -16.14 21.02 -10.40
CA VAL A 415 -16.54 21.30 -11.80
C VAL A 415 -15.33 21.68 -12.68
N SER A 416 -14.30 22.31 -12.12
CA SER A 416 -13.07 22.66 -12.85
C SER A 416 -12.21 21.44 -13.17
N GLU A 417 -12.12 20.47 -12.26
CA GLU A 417 -11.38 19.21 -12.49
C GLU A 417 -12.08 18.33 -13.54
N LYS A 418 -13.41 18.42 -13.68
CA LYS A 418 -14.15 17.73 -14.74
C LYS A 418 -13.72 18.19 -16.15
N ASN A 419 -13.43 19.48 -16.31
CA ASN A 419 -13.10 20.07 -17.61
C ASN A 419 -11.65 19.81 -18.05
N GLU A 420 -10.68 19.81 -17.12
CA GLU A 420 -9.29 19.42 -17.44
C GLU A 420 -9.19 17.93 -17.77
N ARG A 421 -10.01 17.08 -17.11
CA ARG A 421 -9.98 15.62 -17.30
C ARG A 421 -10.68 15.12 -18.55
N HIS A 422 -11.70 15.81 -19.06
CA HIS A 422 -12.24 15.46 -20.38
C HIS A 422 -11.15 15.59 -21.45
N ARG A 423 -10.26 16.59 -21.34
CA ARG A 423 -9.12 16.72 -22.26
C ARG A 423 -8.08 15.61 -22.09
N GLU A 424 -7.79 15.16 -20.87
CA GLU A 424 -6.88 14.03 -20.63
C GLU A 424 -7.46 12.68 -21.07
N LEU A 425 -8.75 12.41 -20.82
CA LEU A 425 -9.42 11.17 -21.23
C LEU A 425 -9.55 11.06 -22.76
N ASP A 426 -9.76 12.17 -23.46
CA ASP A 426 -9.75 12.20 -24.92
C ASP A 426 -8.33 11.94 -25.49
N SER A 427 -7.28 12.38 -24.80
CA SER A 427 -5.89 12.07 -25.17
C SER A 427 -5.49 10.63 -24.86
N GLN A 428 -6.01 10.03 -23.78
CA GLN A 428 -5.78 8.62 -23.41
C GLN A 428 -6.67 7.64 -24.20
N GLY A 429 -7.76 8.10 -24.83
CA GLY A 429 -8.60 7.31 -25.74
C GLY A 429 -7.85 6.76 -26.97
N SER A 430 -6.65 7.27 -27.27
CA SER A 430 -5.76 6.75 -28.31
C SER A 430 -4.85 5.60 -27.84
N LEU A 431 -4.63 5.44 -26.53
CA LEU A 431 -3.86 4.33 -25.95
C LEU A 431 -4.81 3.23 -25.49
N LYS A 432 -5.16 2.35 -26.44
CA LYS A 432 -5.85 1.08 -26.20
C LYS A 432 -5.29 0.41 -24.95
N SER A 433 -6.20 0.07 -24.04
CA SER A 433 -5.99 -0.78 -22.88
C SER A 433 -5.06 -1.96 -23.18
N SER A 434 -3.79 -1.83 -22.81
CA SER A 434 -2.82 -2.91 -22.82
C SER A 434 -2.94 -3.72 -21.53
N PHE A 435 -4.15 -4.22 -21.23
CA PHE A 435 -4.27 -5.56 -20.64
C PHE A 435 -4.03 -6.58 -21.74
N SER A 436 -2.82 -6.54 -22.28
CA SER A 436 -2.29 -7.57 -23.13
C SER A 436 -1.61 -8.55 -22.19
N PHE A 437 -2.24 -9.72 -22.06
CA PHE A 437 -1.67 -10.95 -21.54
C PHE A 437 -0.51 -11.39 -22.46
N LYS A 438 0.57 -10.59 -22.54
CA LYS A 438 1.82 -10.84 -23.27
C LYS A 438 2.96 -11.20 -22.30
N GLU A 439 2.65 -12.00 -21.29
CA GLU A 439 3.60 -12.99 -20.77
C GLU A 439 3.05 -14.39 -21.07
N ARG A 440 2.91 -14.67 -22.38
CA ARG A 440 2.76 -16.02 -22.91
C ARG A 440 3.85 -16.28 -23.93
N ARG A 441 5.08 -16.40 -23.46
CA ARG A 441 6.11 -17.28 -24.06
C ARG A 441 7.06 -17.76 -22.96
N THR A 442 6.61 -18.74 -22.18
CA THR A 442 7.45 -19.80 -21.55
C THR A 442 6.64 -20.69 -20.60
N TRP A 443 5.38 -21.01 -20.90
CA TRP A 443 4.69 -22.13 -20.23
C TRP A 443 3.85 -22.87 -21.26
N LYS A 444 4.55 -23.60 -22.15
CA LYS A 444 3.91 -24.65 -22.97
C LYS A 444 3.87 -25.92 -22.11
N CYS A 445 2.66 -26.38 -21.85
CA CYS A 445 2.36 -27.64 -21.18
C CYS A 445 3.10 -28.80 -21.85
N TYR A 446 3.95 -29.50 -21.10
CA TYR A 446 4.42 -30.82 -21.48
C TYR A 446 3.42 -31.84 -20.92
N ARG A 447 2.65 -32.49 -21.81
CA ARG A 447 1.93 -33.73 -21.49
C ARG A 447 2.92 -34.87 -21.67
N PRO A 448 3.18 -35.74 -20.68
CA PRO A 448 3.89 -36.98 -20.94
C PRO A 448 2.93 -37.96 -21.61
N SER A 449 3.13 -38.21 -22.91
CA SER A 449 2.60 -39.41 -23.55
C SER A 449 3.42 -40.60 -23.07
N LEU A 450 2.81 -41.44 -22.23
CA LEU A 450 3.29 -42.81 -22.00
C LEU A 450 3.28 -43.56 -23.34
N SER A 451 4.46 -43.85 -23.89
CA SER A 451 4.61 -44.97 -24.81
C SER A 451 5.73 -45.88 -24.31
N ARG A 452 5.34 -47.13 -24.07
CA ARG A 452 6.24 -48.25 -23.86
C ARG A 452 7.07 -48.44 -25.13
N ARG A 453 8.39 -48.58 -24.99
CA ARG A 453 9.14 -49.60 -25.74
C ARG A 453 10.48 -49.88 -25.08
N ALA A 454 10.72 -51.18 -24.96
CA ALA A 454 11.90 -51.85 -24.43
C ALA A 454 13.14 -51.67 -25.33
N TYR A 455 14.21 -52.36 -24.91
CA TYR A 455 15.58 -52.48 -25.44
C TYR A 455 16.55 -51.64 -24.59
N GLY A 456 17.35 -52.19 -23.67
CA GLY A 456 18.09 -53.44 -23.71
C GLY A 456 19.43 -53.18 -24.40
N PHE A 457 20.53 -53.10 -23.66
CA PHE A 457 21.83 -53.74 -23.96
C PHE A 457 22.88 -53.43 -22.88
N HIS A 458 23.61 -54.49 -22.52
CA HIS A 458 24.90 -54.57 -21.83
C HIS A 458 25.90 -53.47 -22.29
N PHE A 459 26.80 -52.96 -21.47
CA PHE A 459 27.74 -53.62 -20.53
C PHE A 459 27.90 -52.84 -19.23
#